data_AF-A0A5B7FKG9-F1
#
_entry.id   AF-A0A5B7FKG9-F1
#
_cell.length_a   1.000
_cell.length_b   1.000
_cell.length_c   1.000
_cell.angle_alpha   90.00
_cell.angle_beta   90.00
_cell.angle_gamma   90.00
#
_symmetry.space_group_name_H-M   'P 1'
#
loop_
_entity.id
_entity.type
_entity.pdbx_description
1 polymer ?
#
loop_
_entity_poly.entity_id
_entity_poly.type
_entity_poly.pdbx_seq_one_letter_code
_entity_poly.pdbx_strand_id
1 'polypeptide(L)'
;MGGDMNEKLAKRIHNLIKAEEWSELEDLLLNTEDDWVLEMVEQQMYKAEGPQWVNGILSSLGCQTRESTNLRLKVYQAVLRVMMEEEAGRERSIGELVAVLMIHVDIFPSHILVILVDQYVELVRRGQRLQGRHVLLDEIGWVDLMAKIITSVSHKEEVTVEGHKMTGEDYRYQIVKTLCDLPWSAETAISLLSVIKDVGLPKEELEDVIHKVKQVLNKVDYQSVPPLIYHLVQVVHSKLPHRVLQLVINYFNKQDLKMKSSLDKDCSTDINTEDVMNGDAIAGCCVYVRNDLTWSRAHALISSKFSIIWLQLNSDSD
;
A
#
# COMPACT_ATOMS: atom_id res chain seq x y z
N MET A 1 44.69 8.62 5.86
CA MET A 1 44.36 10.06 5.68
C MET A 1 42.91 10.30 5.26
N GLY A 2 42.25 9.42 4.48
CA GLY A 2 40.84 9.61 4.09
C GLY A 2 39.79 9.59 5.23
N GLY A 3 39.99 8.79 6.28
CA GLY A 3 39.02 8.69 7.38
C GLY A 3 38.81 9.98 8.19
N ASP A 4 39.87 10.76 8.42
CA ASP A 4 39.79 12.02 9.19
C ASP A 4 39.06 13.14 8.42
N MET A 5 39.17 13.12 7.08
CA MET A 5 38.46 14.08 6.23
C MET A 5 36.95 13.80 6.20
N ASN A 6 36.57 12.53 6.14
CA ASN A 6 35.18 12.10 6.13
C ASN A 6 34.47 12.43 7.45
N GLU A 7 35.15 12.23 8.59
CA GLU A 7 34.58 12.56 9.89
C GLU A 7 34.40 14.07 10.09
N LYS A 8 35.33 14.89 9.58
CA LYS A 8 35.21 16.35 9.60
C LYS A 8 34.05 16.83 8.73
N LEU A 9 33.86 16.24 7.55
CA LEU A 9 32.75 16.60 6.65
C LEU A 9 31.39 16.24 7.27
N ALA A 10 31.25 15.04 7.84
CA ALA A 10 30.04 14.63 8.56
C ALA A 10 29.74 15.57 9.74
N LYS A 11 30.74 15.95 10.54
CA LYS A 11 30.56 16.91 11.63
C LYS A 11 30.11 18.28 11.12
N ARG A 12 30.65 18.75 9.98
CA ARG A 12 30.23 20.01 9.37
C ARG A 12 28.77 19.96 8.94
N ILE A 13 28.35 18.90 8.26
CA ILE A 13 26.95 18.70 7.86
C ILE A 13 26.04 18.72 9.10
N HIS A 14 26.38 17.98 10.15
CA HIS A 14 25.60 17.97 11.39
C HIS A 14 25.40 19.36 12.00
N ASN A 15 26.49 20.14 12.04
CA ASN A 15 26.44 21.49 12.59
C ASN A 15 25.56 22.41 11.75
N LEU A 16 25.64 22.32 10.41
CA LEU A 16 24.79 23.09 9.51
C LEU A 16 23.32 22.70 9.64
N ILE A 17 23.01 21.41 9.80
CA ILE A 17 21.64 20.94 10.07
C ILE A 17 21.12 21.50 11.39
N LYS A 18 21.94 21.46 12.46
CA LYS A 18 21.55 22.01 13.78
C LYS A 18 21.37 23.52 13.78
N ALA A 19 22.11 24.23 12.92
CA ALA A 19 22.03 25.68 12.77
C ALA A 19 20.97 26.11 11.74
N GLU A 20 20.34 25.18 11.02
CA GLU A 20 19.39 25.44 9.94
C GLU A 20 19.97 26.30 8.79
N GLU A 21 21.27 26.17 8.54
CA GLU A 21 22.00 26.91 7.51
C GLU A 21 21.83 26.21 6.13
N TRP A 22 20.61 26.25 5.61
CA TRP A 22 20.20 25.46 4.43
C TRP A 22 20.97 25.78 3.16
N SER A 23 21.29 27.05 2.91
CA SER A 23 22.02 27.47 1.71
C SER A 23 23.46 26.97 1.73
N GLU A 24 24.15 27.08 2.87
CA GLU A 24 25.53 26.59 2.99
C GLU A 24 25.55 25.05 2.94
N LEU A 25 24.54 24.40 3.52
CA LEU A 25 24.41 22.95 3.45
C LEU A 25 24.16 22.46 2.01
N GLU A 26 23.28 23.12 1.26
CA GLU A 26 23.02 22.79 -0.14
C GLU A 26 24.30 22.92 -0.98
N ASP A 27 25.02 24.04 -0.85
CA ASP A 27 26.29 24.25 -1.54
C ASP A 27 27.32 23.17 -1.18
N LEU A 28 27.42 22.81 0.11
CA LEU A 28 28.33 21.75 0.55
C LEU A 28 27.97 20.39 -0.05
N LEU A 29 26.68 20.04 -0.07
CA LEU A 29 26.18 18.77 -0.60
C LEU A 29 26.40 18.68 -2.12
N LEU A 30 26.10 19.75 -2.86
CA LEU A 30 26.28 19.79 -4.33
C LEU A 30 27.75 19.77 -4.76
N ASN A 31 28.67 20.16 -3.88
CA ASN A 31 30.12 20.07 -4.11
C ASN A 31 30.73 18.77 -3.55
N THR A 32 29.91 17.85 -3.06
CA THR A 32 30.33 16.53 -2.56
C THR A 32 29.88 15.46 -3.55
N GLU A 33 30.63 14.36 -3.67
CA GLU A 33 30.23 13.24 -4.53
C GLU A 33 28.91 12.62 -4.04
N ASP A 34 27.95 12.45 -4.94
CA ASP A 34 26.64 11.88 -4.64
C ASP A 34 26.76 10.55 -3.88
N ASP A 35 27.61 9.63 -4.32
CA ASP A 35 27.79 8.31 -3.69
C ASP A 35 28.21 8.45 -2.22
N TRP A 36 29.10 9.40 -1.91
CA TRP A 36 29.49 9.68 -0.53
C TRP A 36 28.32 10.23 0.30
N VAL A 37 27.51 11.13 -0.27
CA VAL A 37 26.33 11.68 0.41
C VAL A 37 25.33 10.56 0.71
N LEU A 38 25.08 9.67 -0.25
CA LEU A 38 24.17 8.54 -0.07
C LEU A 38 24.68 7.56 0.99
N GLU A 39 25.94 7.14 0.91
CA GLU A 39 26.56 6.28 1.93
C GLU A 39 26.49 6.92 3.33
N MET A 40 26.73 8.22 3.43
CA MET A 40 26.64 8.95 4.69
C MET A 40 25.20 8.96 5.21
N VAL A 41 24.21 9.25 4.38
CA VAL A 41 22.78 9.21 4.75
C VAL A 41 22.41 7.83 5.29
N GLU A 42 22.73 6.78 4.55
CA GLU A 42 22.46 5.40 4.96
C GLU A 42 23.11 5.09 6.32
N GLN A 43 24.36 5.50 6.55
CA GLN A 43 25.04 5.33 7.84
C GLN A 43 24.37 6.10 9.00
N GLN A 44 23.84 7.30 8.76
CA GLN A 44 23.19 8.10 9.80
C GLN A 44 21.79 7.59 10.13
N MET A 45 21.08 6.98 9.18
CA MET A 45 19.75 6.40 9.41
C MET A 45 19.73 5.35 10.52
N TYR A 46 20.86 4.69 10.79
CA TYR A 46 21.01 3.70 11.86
C TYR A 46 21.25 4.32 13.25
N LYS A 47 21.35 5.64 13.35
CA LYS A 47 21.59 6.36 14.61
C LYS A 47 20.31 7.05 15.07
N ALA A 48 20.25 7.37 16.35
CA ALA A 48 19.10 8.07 16.95
C ALA A 48 18.81 9.43 16.28
N GLU A 49 19.85 10.12 15.78
CA GLU A 49 19.69 11.40 15.08
C GLU A 49 19.38 11.22 13.57
N GLY A 50 19.23 9.99 13.07
CA GLY A 50 19.03 9.68 11.64
C GLY A 50 17.86 10.43 10.99
N PRO A 51 16.65 10.42 11.58
CA PRO A 51 15.51 11.19 11.05
C PRO A 51 15.80 12.69 10.95
N GLN A 52 16.49 13.28 11.94
CA GLN A 52 16.90 14.69 11.91
C GLN A 52 17.88 14.96 10.76
N TRP A 53 18.82 14.05 10.53
CA TRP A 53 19.78 14.15 9.43
C TRP A 53 19.10 14.12 8.07
N VAL A 54 18.23 13.13 7.85
CA VAL A 54 17.47 13.00 6.61
C VAL A 54 16.60 14.24 6.38
N ASN A 55 15.91 14.71 7.43
CA ASN A 55 15.09 15.92 7.36
C ASN A 55 15.93 17.15 7.01
N GLY A 56 17.09 17.34 7.62
CA GLY A 56 17.97 18.48 7.34
C GLY A 56 18.51 18.48 5.92
N ILE A 57 18.98 17.31 5.43
CA ILE A 57 19.48 17.16 4.05
C ILE A 57 18.36 17.43 3.05
N LEU A 58 17.20 16.78 3.22
CA LEU A 58 16.06 17.02 2.34
C LEU A 58 15.55 18.47 2.47
N SER A 59 15.60 19.11 3.63
CA SER A 59 15.21 20.52 3.78
C SER A 59 16.14 21.46 3.01
N SER A 60 17.44 21.17 2.96
CA SER A 60 18.41 22.00 2.23
C SER A 60 18.27 21.92 0.71
N LEU A 61 17.88 20.77 0.16
CA LEU A 61 17.83 20.56 -1.28
C LEU A 61 16.51 21.05 -1.89
N GLY A 62 16.33 22.36 -2.06
CA GLY A 62 15.04 23.01 -2.33
C GLY A 62 14.42 22.82 -3.73
N CYS A 63 14.95 21.94 -4.59
CA CYS A 63 14.50 21.71 -5.97
C CYS A 63 14.56 22.95 -6.90
N GLN A 64 15.39 23.94 -6.57
CA GLN A 64 15.54 25.16 -7.39
C GLN A 64 16.41 24.93 -8.62
N THR A 65 17.36 24.01 -8.53
CA THR A 65 18.24 23.60 -9.63
C THR A 65 18.01 22.14 -9.98
N ARG A 66 18.46 21.73 -11.17
CA ARG A 66 18.37 20.33 -11.61
C ARG A 66 19.25 19.44 -10.74
N GLU A 67 20.43 19.93 -10.38
CA GLU A 67 21.40 19.24 -9.53
C GLU A 67 20.83 19.00 -8.13
N SER A 68 20.25 20.04 -7.51
CA SER A 68 19.53 19.95 -6.23
C SER A 68 18.36 18.96 -6.28
N THR A 69 17.53 19.07 -7.32
CA THR A 69 16.38 18.17 -7.52
C THR A 69 16.82 16.71 -7.66
N ASN A 70 17.88 16.46 -8.44
CA ASN A 70 18.41 15.13 -8.66
C ASN A 70 19.00 14.52 -7.37
N LEU A 71 19.81 15.28 -6.63
CA LEU A 71 20.38 14.80 -5.38
C LEU A 71 19.28 14.57 -4.33
N ARG A 72 18.28 15.45 -4.26
CA ARG A 72 17.10 15.28 -3.38
C ARG A 72 16.39 13.97 -3.68
N LEU A 73 16.13 13.68 -4.96
CA LEU A 73 15.50 12.42 -5.36
C LEU A 73 16.36 11.20 -4.98
N LYS A 74 17.68 11.26 -5.21
CA LYS A 74 18.59 10.17 -4.84
C LYS A 74 18.60 9.91 -3.34
N VAL A 75 18.70 10.96 -2.52
CA VAL A 75 18.62 10.85 -1.05
C VAL A 75 17.29 10.24 -0.64
N TYR A 76 16.19 10.76 -1.18
CA TYR A 76 14.85 10.23 -0.90
C TYR A 76 14.75 8.73 -1.23
N GLN A 77 15.23 8.31 -2.40
CA GLN A 77 15.25 6.91 -2.83
C GLN A 77 16.17 6.03 -1.98
N ALA A 78 17.32 6.53 -1.53
CA ALA A 78 18.20 5.80 -0.63
C ALA A 78 17.51 5.52 0.71
N VAL A 79 16.81 6.51 1.26
CA VAL A 79 16.01 6.35 2.48
C VAL A 79 14.92 5.31 2.29
N LEU A 80 14.17 5.36 1.17
CA LEU A 80 13.16 4.35 0.84
C LEU A 80 13.77 2.95 0.77
N ARG A 81 14.94 2.81 0.14
CA ARG A 81 15.63 1.51 0.00
C ARG A 81 16.00 0.92 1.35
N VAL A 82 16.65 1.71 2.21
CA VAL A 82 17.04 1.25 3.55
C VAL A 82 15.81 0.86 4.38
N MET A 83 14.70 1.58 4.25
CA MET A 83 13.45 1.25 4.93
C MET A 83 12.80 -0.06 4.42
N MET A 84 13.02 -0.41 3.15
CA MET A 84 12.53 -1.65 2.55
C MET A 84 13.45 -2.86 2.83
N GLU A 85 14.70 -2.62 3.22
CA GLU A 85 15.67 -3.66 3.55
C GLU A 85 15.50 -4.16 5.00
N GLU A 86 15.17 -5.45 5.14
CA GLU A 86 14.94 -6.11 6.43
C GLU A 86 16.29 -6.42 7.12
N GLU A 87 16.57 -5.79 8.26
CA GLU A 87 17.62 -6.26 9.18
C GLU A 87 17.17 -6.06 10.63
N ALA A 88 17.48 -7.06 11.46
CA ALA A 88 17.07 -7.09 12.86
C ALA A 88 17.64 -5.90 13.65
N GLY A 89 16.80 -5.22 14.44
CA GLY A 89 17.20 -4.08 15.28
C GLY A 89 17.03 -2.69 14.65
N ARG A 90 16.54 -2.59 13.41
CA ARG A 90 16.32 -1.33 12.66
C ARG A 90 14.96 -0.65 12.90
N GLU A 91 14.13 -1.16 13.79
CA GLU A 91 12.69 -0.81 13.88
C GLU A 91 12.38 0.58 14.45
N ARG A 92 13.21 1.12 15.36
CA ARG A 92 12.84 2.31 16.14
C ARG A 92 12.73 3.60 15.33
N SER A 93 13.44 3.69 14.20
CA SER A 93 13.53 4.93 13.42
C SER A 93 12.67 4.92 12.15
N ILE A 94 12.08 3.78 11.76
CA ILE A 94 11.36 3.66 10.48
C ILE A 94 10.14 4.57 10.44
N GLY A 95 9.32 4.59 11.51
CA GLY A 95 8.14 5.46 11.57
C GLY A 95 8.46 6.95 11.48
N GLU A 96 9.53 7.39 12.16
CA GLU A 96 10.01 8.77 12.07
C GLU A 96 10.55 9.10 10.67
N LEU A 97 11.27 8.17 10.04
CA LEU A 97 11.75 8.33 8.66
C LEU A 97 10.60 8.43 7.66
N VAL A 98 9.55 7.61 7.81
CA VAL A 98 8.32 7.73 7.01
C VAL A 98 7.73 9.12 7.15
N ALA A 99 7.58 9.62 8.39
CA ALA A 99 7.03 10.94 8.65
C ALA A 99 7.87 12.05 8.00
N VAL A 100 9.21 11.95 8.08
CA VAL A 100 10.13 12.87 7.39
C VAL A 100 9.90 12.85 5.88
N LEU A 101 9.82 11.67 5.27
CA LEU A 101 9.56 11.55 3.83
C LEU A 101 8.20 12.17 3.44
N MET A 102 7.14 11.90 4.21
CA MET A 102 5.80 12.45 3.97
C MET A 102 5.77 13.99 3.97
N ILE A 103 6.49 14.64 4.89
CA ILE A 103 6.59 16.11 4.96
C ILE A 103 7.22 16.68 3.68
N HIS A 104 8.12 15.93 3.05
CA HIS A 104 8.88 16.39 1.89
C HIS A 104 8.24 16.10 0.54
N VAL A 105 7.16 15.31 0.47
CA VAL A 105 6.52 14.92 -0.80
C VAL A 105 6.05 16.13 -1.60
N ASP A 106 5.36 17.08 -0.97
CA ASP A 106 4.71 18.18 -1.70
C ASP A 106 5.69 19.17 -2.34
N ILE A 107 6.93 19.18 -1.86
CA ILE A 107 8.02 20.02 -2.37
C ILE A 107 8.46 19.54 -3.76
N PHE A 108 8.31 18.25 -4.07
CA PHE A 108 8.76 17.72 -5.35
C PHE A 108 7.97 18.32 -6.54
N PRO A 109 8.67 18.62 -7.65
CA PRO A 109 8.02 18.95 -8.90
C PRO A 109 7.31 17.72 -9.50
N SER A 110 6.33 17.94 -10.37
CA SER A 110 5.45 16.88 -10.89
C SER A 110 6.20 15.72 -11.55
N HIS A 111 7.24 16.00 -12.34
CA HIS A 111 8.05 14.97 -12.99
C HIS A 111 8.76 14.04 -12.01
N ILE A 112 9.10 14.51 -10.80
CA ILE A 112 9.70 13.65 -9.77
C ILE A 112 8.64 12.80 -9.07
N LEU A 113 7.46 13.36 -8.83
CA LEU A 113 6.33 12.59 -8.29
C LEU A 113 5.94 11.45 -9.24
N VAL A 114 5.95 11.68 -10.55
CA VAL A 114 5.75 10.64 -11.59
C VAL A 114 6.77 9.51 -11.43
N ILE A 115 8.06 9.84 -11.29
CA ILE A 115 9.11 8.82 -11.08
C ILE A 115 8.85 8.00 -9.82
N LEU A 116 8.45 8.62 -8.72
CA LEU A 116 8.17 7.93 -7.46
C LEU A 116 6.93 7.02 -7.57
N VAL A 117 5.88 7.48 -8.27
CA VAL A 117 4.70 6.67 -8.58
C VAL A 117 5.07 5.47 -9.46
N ASP A 118 5.85 5.67 -10.51
CA ASP A 118 6.26 4.60 -11.42
C ASP A 118 7.09 3.53 -10.70
N GLN A 119 7.95 3.95 -9.78
CA GLN A 119 8.68 3.05 -8.90
C GLN A 119 7.71 2.21 -8.06
N TYR A 120 6.71 2.82 -7.44
CA TYR A 120 5.69 2.08 -6.68
C TYR A 120 4.95 1.06 -7.54
N VAL A 121 4.46 1.48 -8.72
CA VAL A 121 3.75 0.60 -9.67
C VAL A 121 4.64 -0.59 -10.06
N GLU A 122 5.94 -0.37 -10.22
CA GLU A 122 6.90 -1.44 -10.50
C GLU A 122 7.07 -2.42 -9.33
N LEU A 123 7.04 -1.96 -8.07
CA LEU A 123 7.03 -2.85 -6.90
C LEU A 123 5.78 -3.74 -6.89
N VAL A 124 4.61 -3.16 -7.17
CA VAL A 124 3.33 -3.90 -7.28
C VAL A 124 3.41 -4.92 -8.41
N ARG A 125 3.93 -4.53 -9.58
CA ARG A 125 4.09 -5.41 -10.76
C ARG A 125 4.98 -6.60 -10.47
N ARG A 126 6.05 -6.41 -9.69
CA ARG A 126 6.96 -7.48 -9.24
C ARG A 126 6.37 -8.37 -8.15
N GLY A 127 5.19 -8.04 -7.62
CA GLY A 127 4.57 -8.76 -6.51
C GLY A 127 5.37 -8.62 -5.21
N GLN A 128 6.14 -7.54 -5.06
CA GLN A 128 6.82 -7.27 -3.80
C GLN A 128 5.79 -6.96 -2.71
N ARG A 129 6.08 -7.38 -1.49
CA ARG A 129 5.25 -7.06 -0.34
C ARG A 129 5.28 -5.56 -0.10
N LEU A 130 4.09 -4.96 -0.06
CA LEU A 130 3.91 -3.52 0.16
C LEU A 130 3.69 -3.19 1.65
N GLN A 131 3.44 -4.22 2.45
CA GLN A 131 3.38 -4.17 3.91
C GLN A 131 4.69 -4.74 4.46
N GLY A 132 5.30 -4.02 5.41
CA GLY A 132 6.46 -4.50 6.13
C GLY A 132 6.08 -5.75 6.93
N ARG A 133 6.98 -6.72 7.06
CA ARG A 133 6.74 -7.96 7.82
C ARG A 133 6.60 -7.76 9.34
N HIS A 134 6.64 -6.52 9.80
CA HIS A 134 6.71 -6.16 11.20
C HIS A 134 5.32 -5.79 11.73
N VAL A 135 4.93 -6.41 12.85
CA VAL A 135 3.63 -6.18 13.52
C VAL A 135 3.41 -4.72 13.93
N LEU A 136 4.49 -3.91 14.02
CA LEU A 136 4.44 -2.46 14.28
C LEU A 136 4.47 -1.60 13.00
N LEU A 137 4.77 -2.19 11.83
CA LEU A 137 4.72 -1.54 10.52
C LEU A 137 3.36 -1.70 9.82
N ASP A 138 2.49 -2.57 10.34
CA ASP A 138 1.12 -2.76 9.85
C ASP A 138 0.26 -1.49 9.97
N GLU A 139 0.68 -0.50 10.77
CA GLU A 139 -0.13 0.70 10.98
C GLU A 139 0.19 1.91 10.10
N ILE A 140 1.44 2.20 9.66
CA ILE A 140 1.74 3.60 9.20
C ILE A 140 2.77 3.79 8.05
N GLY A 141 3.55 2.80 7.62
CA GLY A 141 4.78 3.14 6.88
C GLY A 141 4.63 3.50 5.39
N TRP A 142 4.69 2.47 4.57
CA TRP A 142 4.90 2.61 3.13
C TRP A 142 3.61 2.95 2.38
N VAL A 143 2.52 2.29 2.73
CA VAL A 143 1.20 2.47 2.12
C VAL A 143 0.74 3.93 2.25
N ASP A 144 0.91 4.53 3.43
CA ASP A 144 0.55 5.93 3.72
C ASP A 144 1.41 6.89 2.91
N LEU A 145 2.70 6.61 2.77
CA LEU A 145 3.59 7.40 1.94
C LEU A 145 3.16 7.35 0.46
N MET A 146 2.75 6.18 -0.02
CA MET A 146 2.26 6.03 -1.40
C MET A 146 0.95 6.78 -1.61
N ALA A 147 0.01 6.69 -0.66
CA ALA A 147 -1.19 7.50 -0.69
C ALA A 147 -0.86 9.00 -0.72
N LYS A 148 0.11 9.44 0.09
CA LYS A 148 0.57 10.83 0.08
C LYS A 148 1.17 11.26 -1.26
N ILE A 149 1.98 10.43 -1.90
CA ILE A 149 2.56 10.72 -3.22
C ILE A 149 1.47 10.83 -4.30
N ILE A 150 0.54 9.87 -4.35
CA ILE A 150 -0.58 9.88 -5.31
C ILE A 150 -1.48 11.10 -5.08
N THR A 151 -1.78 11.42 -3.82
CA THR A 151 -2.55 12.62 -3.46
C THR A 151 -1.79 13.90 -3.81
N SER A 152 -0.47 13.95 -3.62
CA SER A 152 0.33 15.13 -3.96
C SER A 152 0.36 15.37 -5.47
N VAL A 153 0.53 14.32 -6.27
CA VAL A 153 0.51 14.44 -7.74
C VAL A 153 -0.88 14.81 -8.25
N SER A 154 -1.95 14.35 -7.59
CA SER A 154 -3.32 14.70 -8.00
C SER A 154 -3.66 16.18 -7.83
N HIS A 155 -2.96 16.89 -6.93
CA HIS A 155 -3.12 18.33 -6.75
C HIS A 155 -2.29 19.18 -7.72
N LYS A 156 -1.45 18.57 -8.58
CA LYS A 156 -0.68 19.32 -9.56
C LYS A 156 -1.57 19.72 -10.73
N GLU A 157 -1.52 20.99 -11.13
CA GLU A 157 -2.29 21.51 -12.27
C GLU A 157 -1.88 20.85 -13.59
N GLU A 158 -0.58 20.61 -13.77
CA GLU A 158 -0.02 20.00 -14.98
C GLU A 158 1.02 18.93 -14.61
N VAL A 159 0.83 17.74 -15.17
CA VAL A 159 1.74 16.61 -15.11
C VAL A 159 2.10 16.23 -16.54
N THR A 160 3.39 15.99 -16.82
CA THR A 160 3.84 15.51 -18.12
C THR A 160 4.30 14.06 -18.00
N VAL A 161 3.64 13.17 -18.73
CA VAL A 161 3.93 11.73 -18.77
C VAL A 161 4.21 11.35 -20.21
N GLU A 162 5.39 10.79 -20.49
CA GLU A 162 5.82 10.39 -21.85
C GLU A 162 5.60 11.50 -22.91
N GLY A 163 5.82 12.76 -22.54
CA GLY A 163 5.65 13.93 -23.43
C GLY A 163 4.21 14.43 -23.55
N HIS A 164 3.23 13.78 -22.92
CA HIS A 164 1.83 14.19 -22.91
C HIS A 164 1.49 14.95 -21.62
N LYS A 165 0.91 16.14 -21.78
CA LYS A 165 0.43 16.97 -20.66
C LYS A 165 -0.98 16.57 -20.27
N MET A 166 -1.23 16.42 -18.97
CA MET A 166 -2.54 16.12 -18.39
C MET A 166 -2.65 16.74 -16.99
N THR A 167 -3.85 16.76 -16.42
CA THR A 167 -4.02 17.21 -15.03
C THR A 167 -3.50 16.16 -14.05
N GLY A 168 -3.20 16.57 -12.82
CA GLY A 168 -2.88 15.65 -11.74
C GLY A 168 -3.97 14.61 -11.49
N GLU A 169 -5.25 15.00 -11.59
CA GLU A 169 -6.39 14.09 -11.40
C GLU A 169 -6.49 13.06 -12.52
N ASP A 170 -6.26 13.47 -13.78
CA ASP A 170 -6.20 12.54 -14.91
C ASP A 170 -5.06 11.54 -14.74
N TYR A 171 -3.90 12.00 -14.28
CA TYR A 171 -2.76 11.11 -13.99
C TYR A 171 -3.09 10.16 -12.84
N ARG A 172 -3.71 10.63 -11.75
CA ARG A 172 -4.22 9.77 -10.66
C ARG A 172 -5.11 8.66 -11.21
N TYR A 173 -6.05 8.99 -12.11
CA TYR A 173 -6.91 7.98 -12.70
C TYR A 173 -6.13 6.96 -13.54
N GLN A 174 -5.13 7.41 -14.30
CA GLN A 174 -4.24 6.51 -15.05
C GLN A 174 -3.46 5.56 -14.12
N ILE A 175 -3.01 6.04 -12.96
CA ILE A 175 -2.39 5.20 -11.93
C ILE A 175 -3.37 4.12 -11.47
N VAL A 176 -4.60 4.50 -11.12
CA VAL A 176 -5.64 3.57 -10.67
C VAL A 176 -5.94 2.50 -11.73
N LYS A 177 -6.07 2.90 -12.99
CA LYS A 177 -6.24 1.97 -14.13
C LYS A 177 -5.07 1.01 -14.26
N THR A 178 -3.85 1.55 -14.27
CA THR A 178 -2.62 0.75 -14.36
C THR A 178 -2.54 -0.27 -13.22
N LEU A 179 -2.83 0.14 -11.99
CA LEU A 179 -2.88 -0.76 -10.83
C LEU A 179 -3.97 -1.82 -11.00
N CYS A 180 -5.16 -1.45 -11.48
CA CYS A 180 -6.26 -2.39 -11.73
C CYS A 180 -5.95 -3.40 -12.84
N ASP A 181 -5.06 -3.08 -13.78
CA ASP A 181 -4.63 -4.01 -14.83
C ASP A 181 -3.61 -5.04 -14.33
N LEU A 182 -2.85 -4.72 -13.27
CA LEU A 182 -1.87 -5.64 -12.66
C LEU A 182 -2.54 -6.81 -11.91
N PRO A 183 -1.92 -8.01 -11.85
CA PRO A 183 -2.43 -9.11 -11.05
C PRO A 183 -2.33 -8.80 -9.55
N TRP A 184 -3.41 -9.02 -8.79
CA TRP A 184 -3.42 -8.82 -7.34
C TRP A 184 -3.49 -10.16 -6.62
N SER A 185 -2.57 -10.39 -5.67
CA SER A 185 -2.76 -11.36 -4.60
C SER A 185 -3.75 -10.81 -3.55
N ALA A 186 -4.19 -11.64 -2.60
CA ALA A 186 -5.01 -11.17 -1.49
C ALA A 186 -4.27 -10.09 -0.66
N GLU A 187 -2.99 -10.32 -0.36
CA GLU A 187 -2.12 -9.38 0.38
C GLU A 187 -1.99 -8.05 -0.36
N THR A 188 -1.63 -8.10 -1.65
CA THR A 188 -1.51 -6.91 -2.51
C THR A 188 -2.82 -6.13 -2.58
N ALA A 189 -3.96 -6.82 -2.73
CA ALA A 189 -5.26 -6.18 -2.79
C ALA A 189 -5.62 -5.46 -1.48
N ILE A 190 -5.31 -6.05 -0.32
CA ILE A 190 -5.50 -5.40 0.98
C ILE A 190 -4.67 -4.12 1.06
N SER A 191 -3.37 -4.18 0.74
CA SER A 191 -2.49 -3.01 0.78
C SER A 191 -2.96 -1.89 -0.16
N LEU A 192 -3.34 -2.25 -1.40
CA LEU A 192 -3.83 -1.27 -2.38
C LEU A 192 -5.17 -0.64 -1.94
N LEU A 193 -6.07 -1.40 -1.33
CA LEU A 193 -7.32 -0.85 -0.80
C LEU A 193 -7.05 0.16 0.33
N SER A 194 -6.03 -0.06 1.16
CA SER A 194 -5.61 0.93 2.16
C SER A 194 -5.11 2.22 1.50
N VAL A 195 -4.24 2.12 0.48
CA VAL A 195 -3.81 3.31 -0.30
C VAL A 195 -5.02 4.05 -0.89
N ILE A 196 -5.92 3.32 -1.54
CA ILE A 196 -7.09 3.90 -2.23
C ILE A 196 -8.02 4.61 -1.25
N LYS A 197 -8.18 4.07 -0.03
CA LYS A 197 -8.97 4.69 1.04
C LYS A 197 -8.44 6.10 1.35
N ASP A 198 -7.13 6.24 1.50
CA ASP A 198 -6.50 7.49 1.93
C ASP A 198 -6.36 8.50 0.79
N VAL A 199 -6.24 8.04 -0.47
CA VAL A 199 -6.28 8.92 -1.65
C VAL A 199 -7.69 9.51 -1.88
N GLY A 200 -8.75 8.77 -1.53
CA GLY A 200 -10.11 9.30 -1.55
C GLY A 200 -10.74 9.44 -2.94
N LEU A 201 -10.60 8.43 -3.80
CA LEU A 201 -11.04 8.42 -5.20
C LEU A 201 -12.53 8.78 -5.44
N PRO A 202 -12.90 9.45 -6.55
CA PRO A 202 -14.29 9.70 -6.92
C PRO A 202 -15.03 8.42 -7.33
N LYS A 203 -16.35 8.51 -7.50
CA LYS A 203 -17.24 7.34 -7.68
C LYS A 203 -16.86 6.53 -8.93
N GLU A 204 -16.52 7.21 -10.00
CA GLU A 204 -16.20 6.63 -11.31
C GLU A 204 -14.95 5.75 -11.22
N GLU A 205 -13.91 6.23 -10.53
CA GLU A 205 -12.67 5.48 -10.30
C GLU A 205 -12.88 4.31 -9.32
N LEU A 206 -13.75 4.47 -8.32
CA LEU A 206 -14.08 3.39 -7.37
C LEU A 206 -14.81 2.22 -8.04
N GLU A 207 -15.60 2.44 -9.09
CA GLU A 207 -16.25 1.36 -9.84
C GLU A 207 -15.21 0.42 -10.50
N ASP A 208 -14.10 0.97 -11.00
CA ASP A 208 -12.99 0.19 -11.55
C ASP A 208 -12.32 -0.67 -10.46
N VAL A 209 -12.12 -0.10 -9.26
CA VAL A 209 -11.57 -0.81 -8.10
C VAL A 209 -12.52 -1.93 -7.66
N ILE A 210 -13.83 -1.67 -7.56
CA ILE A 210 -14.83 -2.69 -7.22
C ILE A 210 -14.82 -3.83 -8.26
N HIS A 211 -14.75 -3.48 -9.55
CA HIS A 211 -14.64 -4.46 -10.62
C HIS A 211 -13.39 -5.32 -10.46
N LYS A 212 -12.24 -4.70 -10.17
CA LYS A 212 -10.99 -5.42 -9.93
C LYS A 212 -11.08 -6.35 -8.73
N VAL A 213 -11.57 -5.88 -7.58
CA VAL A 213 -11.71 -6.70 -6.37
C VAL A 213 -12.66 -7.88 -6.60
N LYS A 214 -13.75 -7.70 -7.37
CA LYS A 214 -14.60 -8.82 -7.78
C LYS A 214 -13.81 -9.90 -8.50
N GLN A 215 -12.88 -9.55 -9.39
CA GLN A 215 -12.02 -10.53 -10.06
C GLN A 215 -11.10 -11.24 -9.08
N VAL A 216 -10.51 -10.51 -8.13
CA VAL A 216 -9.62 -11.06 -7.09
C VAL A 216 -10.36 -12.05 -6.19
N LEU A 217 -11.57 -11.70 -5.72
CA LEU A 217 -12.39 -12.58 -4.89
C LEU A 217 -12.69 -13.94 -5.54
N ASN A 218 -12.78 -14.00 -6.87
CA ASN A 218 -13.02 -15.26 -7.58
C ASN A 218 -11.76 -16.15 -7.70
N LYS A 219 -10.58 -15.65 -7.33
CA LYS A 219 -9.28 -16.34 -7.51
C LYS A 219 -8.58 -16.69 -6.19
N VAL A 220 -8.90 -15.97 -5.11
CA VAL A 220 -8.28 -16.18 -3.79
C VAL A 220 -8.93 -17.36 -3.05
N ASP A 221 -8.24 -17.86 -2.03
CA ASP A 221 -8.81 -18.85 -1.12
C ASP A 221 -9.94 -18.24 -0.27
N TYR A 222 -10.79 -19.10 0.29
CA TYR A 222 -11.95 -18.66 1.07
C TYR A 222 -11.58 -17.93 2.37
N GLN A 223 -10.40 -18.15 2.95
CA GLN A 223 -9.96 -17.51 4.19
C GLN A 223 -9.57 -16.04 3.93
N SER A 224 -9.10 -15.75 2.72
CA SER A 224 -8.77 -14.40 2.25
C SER A 224 -9.99 -13.53 1.90
N VAL A 225 -11.19 -14.11 1.75
CA VAL A 225 -12.39 -13.38 1.33
C VAL A 225 -12.89 -12.37 2.37
N PRO A 226 -13.10 -12.72 3.66
CA PRO A 226 -13.56 -11.77 4.67
C PRO A 226 -12.67 -10.52 4.83
N PRO A 227 -11.33 -10.61 4.93
CA PRO A 227 -10.50 -9.41 5.07
C PRO A 227 -10.55 -8.54 3.81
N LEU A 228 -10.63 -9.12 2.61
CA LEU A 228 -10.78 -8.34 1.37
C LEU A 228 -12.10 -7.57 1.32
N ILE A 229 -13.21 -8.22 1.68
CA ILE A 229 -14.52 -7.56 1.75
C ILE A 229 -14.48 -6.43 2.78
N TYR A 230 -13.87 -6.67 3.95
CA TYR A 230 -13.75 -5.65 4.98
C TYR A 230 -13.02 -4.41 4.48
N HIS A 231 -11.84 -4.56 3.87
CA HIS A 231 -11.08 -3.43 3.32
C HIS A 231 -11.82 -2.73 2.18
N LEU A 232 -12.49 -3.49 1.30
CA LEU A 232 -13.30 -2.90 0.24
C LEU A 232 -14.42 -2.03 0.82
N VAL A 233 -15.13 -2.51 1.85
CA VAL A 233 -16.17 -1.74 2.53
C VAL A 233 -15.61 -0.45 3.13
N GLN A 234 -14.43 -0.48 3.76
CA GLN A 234 -13.78 0.74 4.28
C GLN A 234 -13.55 1.79 3.18
N VAL A 235 -13.21 1.36 1.96
CA VAL A 235 -12.97 2.25 0.82
C VAL A 235 -14.28 2.85 0.28
N VAL A 236 -15.32 2.05 0.16
CA VAL A 236 -16.50 2.41 -0.65
C VAL A 236 -17.70 2.94 0.13
N HIS A 237 -17.75 2.72 1.45
CA HIS A 237 -18.99 2.88 2.24
C HIS A 237 -19.59 4.30 2.13
N SER A 238 -18.75 5.32 1.99
CA SER A 238 -19.16 6.71 1.87
C SER A 238 -19.67 7.12 0.49
N LYS A 239 -19.35 6.37 -0.58
CA LYS A 239 -19.61 6.78 -1.97
C LYS A 239 -20.45 5.77 -2.77
N LEU A 240 -20.24 4.46 -2.58
CA LEU A 240 -20.87 3.37 -3.34
C LEU A 240 -21.30 2.17 -2.45
N PRO A 241 -22.02 2.38 -1.34
CA PRO A 241 -22.36 1.31 -0.39
C PRO A 241 -23.19 0.18 -1.02
N HIS A 242 -24.14 0.52 -1.89
CA HIS A 242 -25.03 -0.47 -2.53
C HIS A 242 -24.28 -1.40 -3.48
N ARG A 243 -23.23 -0.90 -4.15
CA ARG A 243 -22.45 -1.68 -5.11
C ARG A 243 -21.68 -2.80 -4.43
N VAL A 244 -21.16 -2.53 -3.24
CA VAL A 244 -20.41 -3.54 -2.47
C VAL A 244 -21.33 -4.54 -1.81
N LEU A 245 -22.50 -4.12 -1.32
CA LEU A 245 -23.56 -5.04 -0.91
C LEU A 245 -23.94 -6.00 -2.04
N GLN A 246 -24.21 -5.48 -3.24
CA GLN A 246 -24.52 -6.29 -4.42
C GLN A 246 -23.40 -7.26 -4.76
N LEU A 247 -22.14 -6.82 -4.70
CA LEU A 247 -20.98 -7.65 -4.96
C LEU A 247 -20.89 -8.82 -3.96
N VAL A 248 -21.06 -8.55 -2.67
CA VAL A 248 -21.00 -9.57 -1.61
C VAL A 248 -22.13 -10.58 -1.76
N ILE A 249 -23.37 -10.12 -1.94
CA ILE A 249 -24.54 -10.98 -2.14
C ILE A 249 -24.35 -11.87 -3.38
N ASN A 250 -23.95 -11.27 -4.51
CA ASN A 250 -23.73 -12.01 -5.74
C ASN A 250 -22.58 -13.02 -5.63
N TYR A 251 -21.53 -12.68 -4.88
CA TYR A 251 -20.42 -13.59 -4.63
C TYR A 251 -20.90 -14.83 -3.88
N PHE A 252 -21.55 -14.66 -2.72
CA PHE A 252 -22.00 -15.79 -1.90
C PHE A 252 -23.11 -16.61 -2.57
N ASN A 253 -24.10 -15.98 -3.21
CA ASN A 253 -25.11 -16.69 -4.00
C ASN A 253 -24.48 -17.58 -5.08
N LYS A 254 -23.43 -17.11 -5.74
CA LYS A 254 -22.70 -17.90 -6.74
C LYS A 254 -21.95 -19.08 -6.10
N GLN A 255 -21.42 -18.93 -4.89
CA GLN A 255 -20.78 -20.03 -4.17
C GLN A 255 -21.80 -21.08 -3.73
N ASP A 256 -22.97 -20.67 -3.22
CA ASP A 256 -24.05 -21.57 -2.82
C ASP A 256 -24.55 -22.41 -4.00
N LEU A 257 -24.70 -21.80 -5.17
CA LEU A 257 -25.09 -22.50 -6.39
C LEU A 257 -24.04 -23.52 -6.82
N LYS A 258 -22.75 -23.19 -6.74
CA LYS A 258 -21.66 -24.14 -7.02
C LYS A 258 -21.72 -25.33 -6.08
N MET A 259 -21.89 -25.08 -4.78
CA MET A 259 -21.97 -26.12 -3.75
C MET A 259 -23.14 -27.08 -3.98
N LYS A 260 -24.33 -26.54 -4.27
CA LYS A 260 -25.51 -27.35 -4.62
C LYS A 260 -25.27 -28.21 -5.86
N SER A 261 -24.68 -27.62 -6.91
CA SER A 261 -24.40 -28.34 -8.15
C SER A 261 -23.33 -29.43 -8.03
N SER A 262 -22.41 -29.34 -7.06
CA SER A 262 -21.44 -30.41 -6.76
C SER A 262 -22.06 -31.55 -5.97
N LEU A 263 -22.97 -31.25 -5.03
CA LEU A 263 -23.67 -32.27 -4.25
C LEU A 263 -24.60 -33.14 -5.11
N ASP A 264 -25.24 -32.55 -6.12
CA ASP A 264 -26.10 -33.29 -7.06
C ASP A 264 -25.32 -34.22 -8.01
N LYS A 265 -24.01 -33.98 -8.21
CA LYS A 265 -23.17 -34.82 -9.10
C LYS A 265 -22.58 -36.04 -8.39
N ASP A 266 -22.22 -35.93 -7.12
CA ASP A 266 -21.63 -37.03 -6.34
C ASP A 266 -22.67 -38.07 -5.88
N CYS A 267 -23.97 -37.80 -6.03
CA CYS A 267 -25.04 -38.77 -5.74
C CYS A 267 -25.42 -39.67 -6.93
N SER A 268 -24.65 -39.63 -8.03
CA SER A 268 -24.94 -40.40 -9.26
C SER A 268 -24.04 -41.62 -9.50
N THR A 269 -23.15 -41.97 -8.56
CA THR A 269 -22.53 -43.31 -8.54
C THR A 269 -23.33 -44.21 -7.60
N ASP A 270 -23.98 -45.21 -8.18
CA ASP A 270 -24.70 -46.27 -7.48
C ASP A 270 -23.84 -46.87 -6.34
N ILE A 271 -24.17 -46.50 -5.11
CA ILE A 271 -23.61 -47.15 -3.92
C ILE A 271 -24.41 -48.45 -3.73
N ASN A 272 -23.82 -49.56 -4.16
CA ASN A 272 -24.21 -50.88 -3.66
C ASN A 272 -23.99 -50.89 -2.13
N THR A 273 -25.07 -51.14 -1.41
CA THR A 273 -25.21 -51.03 0.05
C THR A 273 -24.51 -52.13 0.85
N GLU A 274 -23.22 -52.41 0.60
CA GLU A 274 -22.47 -53.39 1.41
C GLU A 274 -21.11 -52.94 1.98
N ASP A 275 -20.56 -51.78 1.63
CA ASP A 275 -19.27 -51.32 2.20
C ASP A 275 -19.45 -50.14 3.19
N VAL A 276 -20.25 -50.36 4.22
CA VAL A 276 -20.18 -49.55 5.45
C VAL A 276 -19.05 -50.12 6.29
N MET A 277 -17.83 -49.58 6.17
CA MET A 277 -16.77 -49.52 7.21
C MET A 277 -15.43 -49.05 6.65
N ASN A 278 -15.36 -47.84 6.08
CA ASN A 278 -14.06 -47.18 5.91
C ASN A 278 -14.12 -45.73 6.38
N GLY A 279 -13.34 -45.42 7.42
CA GLY A 279 -13.39 -44.20 8.23
C GLY A 279 -12.93 -42.90 7.56
N ASP A 280 -12.67 -42.90 6.26
CA ASP A 280 -12.09 -41.75 5.56
C ASP A 280 -13.16 -40.79 5.01
N ALA A 281 -14.38 -41.27 4.73
CA ALA A 281 -15.47 -40.41 4.25
C ALA A 281 -16.00 -39.45 5.34
N ILE A 282 -15.89 -39.84 6.61
CA ILE A 282 -16.33 -39.02 7.75
C ILE A 282 -15.32 -37.91 8.06
N ALA A 283 -14.04 -38.10 7.72
CA ALA A 283 -13.01 -37.07 7.88
C ALA A 283 -13.26 -35.86 6.95
N GLY A 284 -13.72 -36.10 5.71
CA GLY A 284 -14.10 -35.04 4.77
C GLY A 284 -15.30 -34.21 5.24
N CYS A 285 -16.34 -34.84 5.80
CA CYS A 285 -17.49 -34.15 6.38
C CYS A 285 -17.14 -33.41 7.69
N CYS A 286 -16.27 -33.97 8.54
CA CYS A 286 -15.87 -33.31 9.79
C CYS A 286 -14.97 -32.08 9.58
N VAL A 287 -14.19 -32.01 8.49
CA VAL A 287 -13.47 -30.79 8.10
C VAL A 287 -14.45 -29.71 7.61
N TYR A 288 -15.55 -30.10 6.96
CA TYR A 288 -16.59 -29.16 6.49
C TYR A 288 -17.44 -28.58 7.63
N VAL A 289 -17.82 -29.42 8.62
CA VAL A 289 -18.60 -28.96 9.79
C VAL A 289 -17.76 -28.08 10.74
N ARG A 290 -16.43 -28.23 10.77
CA ARG A 290 -15.55 -27.28 11.49
C ARG A 290 -15.47 -25.91 10.80
N ASN A 291 -15.70 -25.82 9.49
CA ASN A 291 -15.80 -24.56 8.77
C ASN A 291 -17.16 -23.86 8.92
N ASP A 292 -18.19 -24.54 9.42
CA ASP A 292 -19.50 -23.92 9.69
C ASP A 292 -19.45 -22.95 10.89
N LEU A 293 -18.53 -23.17 11.83
CA LEU A 293 -18.26 -22.25 12.94
C LEU A 293 -17.44 -21.02 12.51
N THR A 294 -16.61 -21.14 11.46
CA THR A 294 -15.90 -19.98 10.89
C THR A 294 -16.81 -19.21 9.92
N TRP A 295 -17.69 -19.89 9.18
CA TRP A 295 -18.74 -19.26 8.39
C TRP A 295 -19.77 -18.58 9.27
N SER A 296 -20.30 -19.21 10.33
CA SER A 296 -21.23 -18.53 11.24
C SER A 296 -20.59 -17.35 11.99
N ARG A 297 -19.29 -17.43 12.35
CA ARG A 297 -18.57 -16.29 12.96
C ARG A 297 -18.22 -15.19 11.97
N ALA A 298 -17.83 -15.53 10.75
CA ALA A 298 -17.60 -14.56 9.68
C ALA A 298 -18.93 -13.92 9.28
N HIS A 299 -19.99 -14.70 9.11
CA HIS A 299 -21.35 -14.22 8.86
C HIS A 299 -21.88 -13.40 10.04
N ALA A 300 -21.52 -13.69 11.30
CA ALA A 300 -21.90 -12.89 12.46
C ALA A 300 -21.07 -11.59 12.62
N LEU A 301 -19.77 -11.60 12.32
CA LEU A 301 -18.90 -10.42 12.33
C LEU A 301 -19.20 -9.49 11.15
N ILE A 302 -19.38 -10.08 9.96
CA ILE A 302 -19.89 -9.42 8.76
C ILE A 302 -21.29 -8.92 9.07
N SER A 303 -22.22 -9.71 9.62
CA SER A 303 -23.58 -9.26 9.97
C SER A 303 -23.62 -8.20 11.06
N SER A 304 -22.67 -8.15 12.00
CA SER A 304 -22.60 -7.12 13.03
C SER A 304 -22.13 -5.78 12.46
N LYS A 305 -21.01 -5.75 11.71
CA LYS A 305 -20.54 -4.52 11.06
C LYS A 305 -21.39 -4.13 9.85
N PHE A 306 -21.92 -5.10 9.09
CA PHE A 306 -22.94 -4.86 8.06
C PHE A 306 -24.25 -4.40 8.67
N SER A 307 -24.64 -4.86 9.86
CA SER A 307 -25.81 -4.32 10.57
C SER A 307 -25.60 -2.84 10.90
N ILE A 308 -24.42 -2.46 11.41
CA ILE A 308 -24.09 -1.05 11.66
C ILE A 308 -24.10 -0.24 10.35
N ILE A 309 -23.48 -0.74 9.28
CA ILE A 309 -23.46 -0.06 7.98
C ILE A 309 -24.87 0.01 7.37
N TRP A 310 -25.66 -1.07 7.45
CA TRP A 310 -27.04 -1.11 6.99
C TRP A 310 -27.93 -0.15 7.78
N LEU A 311 -27.74 -0.06 9.10
CA LEU A 311 -28.44 0.89 9.97
C LEU A 311 -28.06 2.34 9.64
N GLN A 312 -26.79 2.63 9.36
CA GLN A 312 -26.33 3.95 8.90
C GLN A 312 -26.89 4.32 7.51
N LEU A 313 -26.97 3.35 6.60
CA LEU A 313 -27.53 3.57 5.26
C LEU A 313 -29.04 3.85 5.27
N ASN A 314 -29.77 3.30 6.23
CA ASN A 314 -31.20 3.54 6.39
C ASN A 314 -31.53 4.73 7.31
N SER A 315 -30.56 5.32 8.00
CA SER A 315 -30.75 6.57 8.74
C SER A 315 -30.54 7.84 7.90
N ASP A 316 -29.82 7.75 6.78
CA ASP A 316 -29.57 8.87 5.85
C ASP A 316 -30.63 8.97 4.72
N SER A 317 -31.74 8.22 4.84
CA SER A 317 -32.82 8.13 3.85
C SER A 317 -34.10 8.88 4.25
N ASP A 318 -34.08 9.69 5.32
CA ASP A 318 -35.19 10.56 5.76
C ASP A 318 -34.83 12.06 5.62
#